data_AF-A0A4Q5ENB1-F1
#
_entry.id   AF-A0A4Q5ENB1-F1
#
_cell.length_a   1.000
_cell.length_b   1.000
_cell.length_c   1.000
_cell.angle_alpha   90.00
_cell.angle_beta   90.00
_cell.angle_gamma   90.00
#
_symmetry.space_group_name_H-M   'P 1'
#
loop_
_entity.id
_entity.type
_entity.pdbx_description
1 polymer ?
#
loop_
_entity_poly.entity_id
_entity_poly.type
_entity_poly.pdbx_seq_one_letter_code
_entity_poly.pdbx_strand_id
1 'polypeptide(L)'
;MFPVYEEKKRKDDRSDRAALKDISQNVIPEIICNLTDMKSSREKIWMNNAKPFGYEILDIKIGGVITRLKSTGYRIDNYLNGNVLRLEELEEERLPYFTKGMDKRENLWNRIISGCDLNDTI
;
A
#
# COMPACT_ATOMS: atom_id res chain seq x y z
N MET A 1 10.71 39.06 -2.87
CA MET A 1 10.04 37.83 -3.35
C MET A 1 10.31 36.72 -2.34
N PHE A 2 9.30 36.05 -1.78
CA PHE A 2 8.68 36.46 -0.51
C PHE A 2 8.92 35.36 0.56
N PRO A 3 9.41 35.68 1.77
CA PRO A 3 9.67 34.71 2.87
C PRO A 3 8.47 33.82 3.22
N VAL A 4 7.26 34.35 3.02
CA VAL A 4 5.97 33.70 3.32
C VAL A 4 5.73 32.44 2.48
N TYR A 5 6.21 32.39 1.22
CA TYR A 5 6.06 31.22 0.35
C TYR A 5 6.99 30.07 0.76
N GLU A 6 8.23 30.38 1.11
CA GLU A 6 9.16 29.38 1.65
C GLU A 6 8.68 28.85 3.00
N GLU A 7 8.14 29.70 3.86
CA GLU A 7 7.66 29.30 5.17
C GLU A 7 6.41 28.40 5.09
N LYS A 8 5.50 28.69 4.15
CA LYS A 8 4.34 27.83 3.86
C LYS A 8 4.76 26.48 3.30
N LYS A 9 5.65 26.45 2.30
CA LYS A 9 6.20 25.20 1.73
C LYS A 9 6.93 24.36 2.78
N ARG A 10 7.77 24.99 3.62
CA ARG A 10 8.46 24.31 4.74
C ARG A 10 7.50 23.81 5.82
N LYS A 11 6.32 24.42 5.98
CA LYS A 11 5.29 23.96 6.92
C LYS A 11 4.54 22.76 6.35
N ASP A 12 4.19 22.80 5.06
CA ASP A 12 3.58 21.69 4.33
C ASP A 12 4.54 20.48 4.31
N ASP A 13 5.82 20.67 3.97
CA ASP A 13 6.84 19.61 3.99
C ASP A 13 7.05 19.00 5.38
N ARG A 14 6.96 19.81 6.45
CA ARG A 14 7.06 19.31 7.84
C ARG A 14 5.83 18.52 8.26
N SER A 15 4.64 18.98 7.86
CA SER A 15 3.38 18.28 8.10
C SER A 15 3.37 16.93 7.39
N ASP A 16 3.83 16.89 6.13
CA ASP A 16 3.89 15.68 5.33
C ASP A 16 4.90 14.67 5.88
N ARG A 17 6.06 15.14 6.34
CA ARG A 17 7.04 14.27 7.01
C ARG A 17 6.54 13.72 8.34
N ALA A 18 5.80 14.50 9.12
CA ALA A 18 5.17 14.00 10.34
C ALA A 18 4.11 12.93 10.03
N ALA A 19 3.29 13.14 9.00
CA ALA A 19 2.30 12.17 8.54
C ALA A 19 2.96 10.87 8.03
N LEU A 20 4.01 10.98 7.22
CA LEU A 20 4.78 9.81 6.76
C LEU A 20 5.39 9.02 7.91
N LYS A 21 5.89 9.72 8.94
CA LYS A 21 6.43 9.08 10.14
C LYS A 21 5.35 8.31 10.89
N ASP A 22 4.18 8.90 11.10
CA ASP A 22 3.04 8.23 11.72
C ASP A 22 2.56 7.02 10.91
N ILE A 23 2.49 7.17 9.58
CA ILE A 23 2.11 6.07 8.67
C ILE A 23 3.08 4.90 8.80
N SER A 24 4.39 5.16 8.77
CA SER A 24 5.40 4.11 8.85
C SER A 24 5.47 3.44 10.22
N GLN A 25 5.38 4.24 11.29
CA GLN A 25 5.64 3.76 12.65
C GLN A 25 4.39 3.21 13.36
N ASN A 26 3.20 3.66 12.99
CA ASN A 26 1.96 3.29 13.68
C ASN A 26 0.95 2.62 12.72
N VAL A 27 0.57 3.31 11.64
CA VAL A 27 -0.53 2.85 10.78
C VAL A 27 -0.20 1.56 10.03
N ILE A 28 0.96 1.48 9.38
CA ILE A 28 1.37 0.28 8.63
C ILE A 28 1.51 -0.94 9.56
N PRO A 29 2.21 -0.86 10.71
CA PRO A 29 2.27 -1.95 11.68
C PRO A 29 0.89 -2.42 12.16
N GLU A 30 -0.02 -1.49 12.45
CA GLU A 30 -1.39 -1.81 12.87
C GLU A 30 -2.16 -2.55 11.76
N ILE A 31 -2.11 -2.07 10.52
CA ILE A 31 -2.76 -2.72 9.38
C ILE A 31 -2.18 -4.13 9.16
N ILE A 32 -0.86 -4.31 9.28
CA ILE A 32 -0.22 -5.62 9.17
C ILE A 32 -0.72 -6.58 10.24
N CYS A 33 -0.84 -6.11 11.49
CA CYS A 33 -1.39 -6.90 12.59
C CYS A 33 -2.81 -7.35 12.26
N ASN A 34 -3.69 -6.40 11.91
CA ASN A 34 -5.08 -6.66 11.56
C ASN A 34 -5.24 -7.61 10.36
N LEU A 35 -4.41 -7.46 9.32
CA LEU A 35 -4.41 -8.37 8.17
C LEU A 35 -3.94 -9.78 8.53
N THR A 36 -2.99 -9.91 9.45
CA THR A 36 -2.51 -11.21 9.93
C THR A 36 -3.59 -11.94 10.72
N ASP A 37 -4.33 -11.22 11.57
CA ASP A 37 -5.47 -11.77 12.32
C ASP A 37 -6.64 -12.13 11.40
N MET A 38 -6.94 -11.27 10.42
CA MET A 38 -7.95 -11.52 9.40
C MET A 38 -7.60 -12.76 8.58
N LYS A 39 -6.34 -12.89 8.13
CA LYS A 39 -5.85 -14.07 7.40
C LYS A 39 -6.07 -15.35 8.21
N SER A 40 -5.64 -15.35 9.47
CA SER A 40 -5.78 -16.50 10.37
C SER A 40 -7.25 -16.88 10.59
N SER A 41 -8.13 -15.88 10.74
CA SER A 41 -9.57 -16.10 10.88
C SER A 41 -10.20 -16.65 9.60
N ARG A 42 -9.77 -16.13 8.44
CA ARG A 42 -10.23 -16.60 7.13
C ARG A 42 -9.80 -18.04 6.86
N GLU A 43 -8.60 -18.41 7.26
CA GLU A 43 -8.09 -19.79 7.19
C GLU A 43 -8.98 -20.75 7.96
N LYS A 44 -9.28 -20.43 9.22
CA LYS A 44 -10.16 -21.25 10.07
C LYS A 44 -11.53 -21.46 9.42
N ILE A 45 -12.11 -20.40 8.86
CA ILE A 45 -13.39 -20.49 8.14
C ILE A 45 -13.26 -21.39 6.91
N TRP A 46 -12.18 -21.28 6.14
CA TRP A 46 -11.96 -22.11 4.97
C TRP A 46 -11.85 -23.59 5.34
N MET A 47 -10.95 -23.92 6.26
CA MET A 47 -10.66 -25.30 6.66
C MET A 47 -11.86 -25.99 7.33
N ASN A 48 -12.76 -25.22 7.95
CA ASN A 48 -14.00 -25.77 8.51
C ASN A 48 -15.06 -26.10 7.45
N ASN A 49 -15.06 -25.43 6.30
CA ASN A 49 -16.16 -25.49 5.33
C ASN A 49 -15.76 -26.08 3.97
N ALA A 50 -14.47 -26.24 3.70
CA ALA A 50 -13.94 -26.67 2.41
C ALA A 50 -12.69 -27.54 2.55
N LYS A 51 -12.30 -28.22 1.47
CA LYS A 51 -10.98 -28.87 1.37
C LYS A 51 -9.88 -27.80 1.37
N PRO A 52 -8.64 -28.13 1.80
CA PRO A 52 -7.54 -27.16 1.84
C PRO A 52 -7.21 -26.51 0.48
N PHE A 53 -7.42 -27.22 -0.63
CA PHE A 53 -7.13 -26.72 -1.98
C PHE A 53 -7.89 -25.43 -2.31
N GLY A 54 -7.21 -24.48 -2.94
CA GLY A 54 -7.71 -23.16 -3.29
C GLY A 54 -7.43 -22.09 -2.22
N TYR A 55 -7.18 -22.48 -0.97
CA TYR A 55 -6.81 -21.51 0.07
C TYR A 55 -5.44 -20.89 -0.18
N GLU A 56 -4.51 -21.61 -0.81
CA GLU A 56 -3.19 -21.11 -1.19
C GLU A 56 -3.28 -19.82 -2.03
N ILE A 57 -4.35 -19.66 -2.83
CA ILE A 57 -4.57 -18.43 -3.59
C ILE A 57 -4.89 -17.26 -2.66
N LEU A 58 -5.71 -17.44 -1.63
CA LEU A 58 -5.99 -16.39 -0.64
C LEU A 58 -4.75 -16.07 0.20
N ASP A 59 -3.97 -17.10 0.53
CA ASP A 59 -2.71 -16.96 1.26
C ASP A 59 -1.72 -16.08 0.48
N ILE A 60 -1.48 -16.39 -0.80
CA ILE A 60 -0.63 -15.60 -1.70
C ILE A 60 -1.13 -14.14 -1.78
N LYS A 61 -2.44 -13.93 -1.94
CA LYS A 61 -3.03 -12.59 -2.07
C LYS A 61 -2.80 -11.75 -0.81
N ILE A 62 -3.17 -12.26 0.35
CA ILE A 62 -3.05 -11.51 1.62
C ILE A 62 -1.56 -11.35 2.00
N GLY A 63 -0.76 -12.41 1.82
CA GLY A 63 0.68 -12.37 2.05
C GLY A 63 1.40 -11.35 1.16
N GLY A 64 0.97 -11.20 -0.09
CA GLY A 64 1.44 -10.16 -1.01
C GLY A 64 1.15 -8.75 -0.50
N VAL A 65 -0.07 -8.48 -0.01
CA VAL A 65 -0.44 -7.16 0.57
C VAL A 65 0.41 -6.84 1.79
N ILE A 66 0.56 -7.80 2.72
CA ILE A 66 1.40 -7.63 3.91
C ILE A 66 2.84 -7.32 3.52
N THR A 67 3.40 -8.03 2.53
CA THR A 67 4.74 -7.78 2.02
C THR A 67 4.86 -6.37 1.43
N ARG A 68 3.89 -5.92 0.64
CA ARG A 68 3.87 -4.57 0.06
C ARG A 68 3.79 -3.47 1.12
N LEU A 69 3.03 -3.67 2.19
CA LEU A 69 2.98 -2.76 3.33
C LEU A 69 4.34 -2.64 4.03
N LYS A 70 5.01 -3.78 4.28
CA LYS A 70 6.37 -3.80 4.86
C LYS A 70 7.37 -3.05 3.98
N SER A 71 7.36 -3.30 2.67
CA SER A 71 8.24 -2.59 1.73
C SER A 71 7.93 -1.09 1.68
N THR A 72 6.67 -0.71 1.83
CA THR A 72 6.25 0.70 1.87
C THR A 72 6.78 1.39 3.12
N GLY A 73 6.62 0.81 4.31
CA GLY A 73 7.21 1.33 5.54
C GLY A 73 8.73 1.48 5.43
N TYR A 74 9.42 0.45 4.91
CA TYR A 74 10.86 0.51 4.67
C TYR A 74 11.28 1.67 3.75
N ARG A 75 10.56 1.93 2.64
CA ARG A 75 10.87 3.04 1.74
C ARG A 75 10.62 4.39 2.41
N ILE A 76 9.52 4.52 3.16
CA ILE A 76 9.22 5.74 3.93
C ILE A 76 10.33 6.00 4.96
N ASP A 77 10.76 4.99 5.71
CA ASP A 77 11.83 5.14 6.71
C ASP A 77 13.15 5.58 6.06
N ASN A 78 13.52 5.01 4.92
CA ASN A 78 14.70 5.45 4.17
C ASN A 78 14.60 6.91 3.72
N TYR A 79 13.42 7.36 3.31
CA TYR A 79 13.19 8.76 2.94
C TYR A 79 13.29 9.68 4.17
N LEU A 80 12.68 9.31 5.30
CA LEU A 80 12.72 10.09 6.53
C LEU A 80 14.12 10.18 7.14
N ASN A 81 14.93 9.14 6.99
CA ASN A 81 16.33 9.10 7.43
C ASN A 81 17.29 9.81 6.46
N GLY A 82 16.82 10.24 5.29
CA GLY A 82 17.63 10.90 4.27
C GLY A 82 18.51 9.95 3.44
N ASN A 83 18.26 8.63 3.52
CA ASN A 83 18.96 7.63 2.70
C ASN A 83 18.53 7.68 1.23
N VAL A 84 17.30 8.11 0.97
CA VAL A 84 16.79 8.42 -0.38
C VAL A 84 16.24 9.84 -0.40
N LEU A 85 16.48 10.56 -1.50
CA LEU A 85 16.10 11.97 -1.62
C LEU A 85 14.60 12.16 -1.89
N ARG A 86 13.96 11.15 -2.48
CA ARG A 86 12.58 11.19 -2.95
C ARG A 86 11.94 9.81 -2.93
N LEU A 87 10.61 9.80 -2.94
CA LEU A 87 9.78 8.61 -3.12
C LEU A 87 9.12 8.70 -4.49
N GLU A 88 9.76 8.11 -5.51
CA GLU A 88 9.33 8.23 -6.91
C GLU A 88 7.87 7.80 -7.11
N GLU A 89 7.41 6.77 -6.39
CA GLU A 89 6.02 6.30 -6.51
C GLU A 89 4.98 7.32 -6.01
N LEU A 90 5.41 8.35 -5.26
CA LEU A 90 4.56 9.45 -4.80
C LEU A 90 4.67 10.71 -5.68
N GLU A 91 5.63 10.77 -6.60
CA GLU A 91 5.79 11.88 -7.56
C GLU A 91 4.91 11.71 -8.80
N GLU A 92 4.48 10.48 -9.08
CA GLU A 92 3.64 10.15 -10.23
C GLU A 92 2.20 10.67 -10.12
N GLU A 93 1.67 11.21 -11.21
CA GLU A 93 0.27 11.65 -11.30
C GLU A 93 -0.68 10.43 -11.24
N ARG A 94 -1.62 10.44 -10.29
CA ARG A 94 -2.63 9.38 -10.18
C ARG A 94 -3.73 9.58 -11.23
N LEU A 95 -3.74 8.71 -12.23
CA LEU A 95 -4.81 8.67 -13.22
C LEU A 95 -6.11 8.07 -12.63
N PRO A 96 -7.29 8.49 -13.13
CA PRO A 96 -8.56 7.87 -12.74
C PRO A 96 -8.58 6.38 -13.08
N TYR A 97 -8.86 5.54 -12.09
CA TYR A 97 -9.01 4.10 -12.29
C TYR A 97 -10.22 3.76 -13.18
N PHE A 98 -11.32 4.49 -13.00
CA PHE A 98 -12.54 4.36 -13.80
C PHE A 98 -12.78 5.63 -14.60
N THR A 99 -13.07 5.51 -15.90
CA THR A 99 -13.42 6.67 -16.74
C THR A 99 -14.84 7.16 -16.43
N LYS A 100 -15.15 8.41 -16.83
CA LYS A 100 -16.44 9.05 -16.53
C LYS A 100 -17.59 8.25 -17.16
N GLY A 101 -18.57 7.86 -16.34
CA GLY A 101 -19.73 7.08 -16.77
C GLY A 101 -19.53 5.58 -16.70
N MET A 102 -18.34 5.09 -16.32
CA MET A 102 -18.13 3.68 -16.04
C MET A 102 -18.73 3.27 -14.69
N ASP A 103 -19.17 2.03 -14.64
CA ASP A 103 -19.51 1.33 -13.42
C ASP A 103 -18.26 1.10 -12.56
N LYS A 104 -18.32 1.47 -11.28
CA LYS A 104 -17.18 1.47 -10.35
C LYS A 104 -17.00 0.12 -9.67
N ARG A 105 -16.98 -0.96 -10.47
CA ARG A 105 -16.78 -2.33 -9.99
C ARG A 105 -15.55 -2.92 -10.65
N GLU A 106 -14.58 -3.30 -9.83
CA GLU A 106 -13.45 -4.13 -10.24
C GLU A 106 -13.41 -5.36 -9.32
N ASN A 107 -13.35 -6.54 -9.94
CA ASN A 107 -13.33 -7.83 -9.24
C ASN A 107 -12.13 -8.70 -9.67
N LEU A 108 -11.25 -8.18 -10.53
CA LEU A 108 -10.05 -8.84 -10.99
C LEU A 108 -8.86 -8.42 -10.12
N TRP A 109 -8.48 -9.31 -9.19
CA TRP A 109 -7.38 -9.09 -8.24
C TRP A 109 -6.11 -8.56 -8.90
N ASN A 110 -5.67 -9.19 -9.99
CA ASN A 110 -4.43 -8.83 -10.70
C ASN A 110 -4.45 -7.39 -11.27
N ARG A 111 -5.63 -6.83 -11.56
CA ARG A 111 -5.78 -5.44 -12.02
C ARG A 111 -5.86 -4.41 -10.88
N ILE A 112 -6.14 -4.87 -9.66
CA ILE A 112 -6.25 -4.01 -8.47
C ILE A 112 -4.86 -3.79 -7.86
N ILE A 113 -4.04 -4.84 -7.80
CA ILE A 113 -2.82 -4.83 -6.98
C ILE A 113 -1.60 -4.17 -7.61
N SER A 114 -1.60 -3.97 -8.93
CA SER A 114 -0.44 -3.47 -9.66
C SER A 114 -0.88 -2.76 -10.94
N GLY A 115 -0.19 -1.68 -11.30
CA GLY A 115 -0.28 -1.09 -12.63
C GLY A 115 0.55 -1.83 -13.69
N CYS A 116 1.44 -2.74 -13.26
CA CYS A 116 2.22 -3.60 -14.15
C CYS A 116 1.50 -4.91 -14.44
N ASP A 117 1.83 -5.55 -15.57
CA ASP A 117 1.35 -6.90 -15.85
C ASP A 117 2.04 -7.91 -14.93
N LEU A 118 1.24 -8.74 -14.27
CA LEU A 118 1.71 -9.79 -13.37
C LEU A 118 2.13 -11.05 -14.15
N ASN A 119 1.68 -11.18 -15.41
CA ASN A 119 1.94 -12.34 -16.26
C ASN A 119 3.06 -12.08 -17.29
N ASP A 120 3.78 -10.98 -17.17
CA ASP A 120 4.85 -10.65 -18.11
C ASP A 120 5.95 -11.73 -18.07
N THR A 121 6.26 -12.31 -19.22
CA THR A 121 7.27 -13.37 -19.35
C THR A 121 8.65 -12.72 -19.47
N ILE A 122 9.35 -12.64 -18.33
CA ILE A 122 10.76 -12.26 -18.26
C ILE A 122 11.62 -13.31 -18.98
#